data_AF-A0A9P1MTD6-F1
#
_entry.id   AF-A0A9P1MTD6-F1
#
_cell.length_a   1.000
_cell.length_b   1.000
_cell.length_c   1.000
_cell.angle_alpha   90.00
_cell.angle_beta   90.00
_cell.angle_gamma   90.00
#
_symmetry.space_group_name_H-M   'P 1'
#
loop_
_entity.id
_entity.type
_entity.pdbx_description
1 polymer ?
#
loop_
_entity_poly.entity_id
_entity_poly.type
_entity_poly.pdbx_seq_one_letter_code
_entity_poly.pdbx_strand_id
1 'polypeptide(L)'
;MPQNGAGCQECPKARYIAYNTIKAGETVIEAFTNLLFKEVAYHDRTFIAHNGGRYDLYFILSSIYHKCLGRLSIIAQGRNILSASVDIKNSSKNQSAIRKEQPKALEPKAFGFDEDVKGFFPYFFNLKENYGKVFDSHPPIHFYAPDSYKVEKRMKLEEYLEEVKDEEFDFDKNIMDYCVSDVNVLCRAVCLFIINSKAKLYDINPMEVGITTASYVKFLLTQKCIKNGDIGIISELGFGGVNQSDLAM
;
A
#
# COMPACT_ATOMS: atom_id res chain seq x y z
N MET A 1 7.46 18.10 8.64
CA MET A 1 6.07 17.67 8.90
C MET A 1 5.87 17.53 10.40
N PRO A 2 4.68 17.81 10.96
CA PRO A 2 4.49 17.87 12.41
C PRO A 2 4.63 16.48 13.02
N GLN A 3 5.39 16.38 14.12
CA GLN A 3 5.67 15.12 14.82
C GLN A 3 4.46 14.54 15.60
N ASN A 4 3.26 15.15 15.49
CA ASN A 4 2.15 14.93 16.43
C ASN A 4 0.78 14.62 15.78
N GLY A 5 0.72 13.94 14.63
CA GLY A 5 -0.58 13.55 14.04
C GLY A 5 -1.48 14.72 13.58
N ALA A 6 -1.03 15.97 13.72
CA ALA A 6 -1.66 17.12 13.10
C ALA A 6 -1.45 17.03 11.59
N GLY A 7 -2.56 16.92 10.85
CA GLY A 7 -2.54 16.86 9.39
C GLY A 7 -1.69 17.96 8.77
N CYS A 8 -1.06 17.65 7.65
CA CYS A 8 -0.29 18.59 6.84
C CYS A 8 -1.15 19.81 6.48
N GLN A 9 -0.72 21.02 6.84
CA GLN A 9 -1.49 22.27 6.67
C GLN A 9 -1.74 22.64 5.19
N GLU A 10 -0.91 22.12 4.28
CA GLU A 10 -1.04 22.29 2.83
C GLU A 10 -1.84 21.17 2.17
N CYS A 11 -2.12 20.09 2.91
CA CYS A 11 -2.80 18.92 2.39
C CYS A 11 -4.31 19.12 2.52
N PRO A 12 -5.12 18.78 1.49
CA PRO A 12 -6.57 18.78 1.60
C PRO A 12 -7.01 17.96 2.82
N LYS A 13 -8.11 18.37 3.47
CA LYS A 13 -8.74 17.57 4.52
C LYS A 13 -8.91 16.12 4.05
N ALA A 14 -8.68 15.16 4.94
CA ALA A 14 -8.89 13.76 4.64
C ALA A 14 -10.29 13.56 4.04
N ARG A 15 -10.33 12.88 2.89
CA ARG A 15 -11.56 12.54 2.19
C ARG A 15 -11.73 11.03 2.24
N TYR A 16 -12.96 10.61 2.49
CA TYR A 16 -13.31 9.21 2.56
C TYR A 16 -14.42 8.92 1.55
N ILE A 17 -14.31 7.78 0.88
CA ILE A 17 -15.34 7.27 -0.03
C ILE A 17 -15.76 5.91 0.49
N ALA A 18 -17.03 5.84 0.92
CA ALA A 18 -17.68 4.64 1.42
C ALA A 18 -19.03 4.44 0.71
N TYR A 19 -19.61 3.24 0.85
CA TYR A 19 -20.87 2.87 0.17
C TYR A 19 -22.04 3.80 0.50
N ASN A 20 -22.02 4.48 1.66
CA ASN A 20 -23.03 5.42 2.11
C ASN A 20 -22.75 6.88 1.67
N THR A 21 -21.61 7.15 1.03
CA THR A 21 -21.21 8.49 0.55
C THR A 21 -21.29 8.67 -0.97
N ILE A 22 -21.51 7.58 -1.71
CA ILE A 22 -21.53 7.59 -3.18
C ILE A 22 -22.91 7.95 -3.74
N LYS A 23 -22.92 8.35 -5.01
CA LYS A 23 -24.17 8.64 -5.72
C LYS A 23 -24.95 7.34 -5.99
N ALA A 24 -26.28 7.44 -6.01
CA ALA A 24 -27.14 6.30 -6.34
C ALA A 24 -26.77 5.72 -7.72
N GLY A 25 -26.56 4.41 -7.78
CA GLY A 25 -26.17 3.68 -9.00
C GLY A 25 -24.68 3.69 -9.34
N GLU A 26 -23.85 4.38 -8.56
CA GLU A 26 -22.39 4.32 -8.67
C GLU A 26 -21.83 3.28 -7.68
N THR A 27 -20.68 2.66 -8.01
CA THR A 27 -19.94 1.82 -7.07
C THR A 27 -18.83 2.61 -6.34
N VAL A 28 -18.38 2.12 -5.18
CA VAL A 28 -17.27 2.74 -4.43
C VAL A 28 -16.01 2.86 -5.29
N ILE A 29 -15.67 1.82 -6.05
CA ILE A 29 -14.50 1.82 -6.94
C ILE A 29 -14.63 2.90 -8.00
N GLU A 30 -15.83 3.09 -8.56
CA GLU A 30 -16.08 4.09 -9.57
C GLU A 30 -16.01 5.52 -9.04
N ALA A 31 -16.58 5.77 -7.87
CA ALA A 31 -16.47 7.06 -7.20
C ALA A 31 -15.00 7.37 -6.88
N PHE A 32 -14.25 6.35 -6.43
CA PHE A 32 -12.83 6.48 -6.14
C PHE A 32 -11.99 6.74 -7.38
N THR A 33 -12.16 6.01 -8.48
CA THR A 33 -11.40 6.26 -9.72
C THR A 33 -11.78 7.58 -10.37
N ASN A 34 -13.06 7.99 -10.30
CA ASN A 34 -13.49 9.31 -10.73
C ASN A 34 -12.78 10.40 -9.92
N LEU A 35 -12.71 10.28 -8.60
CA LEU A 35 -11.99 11.21 -7.73
C LEU A 35 -10.52 11.33 -8.16
N LEU A 36 -9.81 10.19 -8.27
CA LEU A 36 -8.37 10.19 -8.53
C LEU A 36 -7.98 10.78 -9.89
N PHE A 37 -8.78 10.53 -10.92
CA PHE A 37 -8.38 10.83 -12.31
C PHE A 37 -9.14 12.00 -12.92
N LYS A 38 -10.31 12.40 -12.40
CA LYS A 38 -11.06 13.56 -12.93
C LYS A 38 -10.83 14.85 -12.15
N GLU A 39 -10.58 14.77 -10.84
CA GLU A 39 -10.31 15.97 -10.06
C GLU A 39 -8.86 16.43 -10.23
N VAL A 40 -8.67 17.66 -10.72
CA VAL A 40 -7.35 18.25 -10.98
C VAL A 40 -6.46 18.29 -9.73
N ALA A 41 -7.05 18.37 -8.54
CA ALA A 41 -6.32 18.35 -7.28
C ALA A 41 -5.50 17.06 -7.04
N TYR A 42 -5.84 15.98 -7.73
CA TYR A 42 -5.23 14.64 -7.61
C TYR A 42 -4.34 14.27 -8.81
N HIS A 43 -4.19 15.18 -9.77
CA HIS A 43 -3.22 15.04 -10.86
C HIS A 43 -1.79 15.19 -10.31
N ASP A 44 -0.84 14.51 -10.94
CA ASP A 44 0.58 14.49 -10.54
C ASP A 44 0.86 14.02 -9.12
N ARG A 45 0.02 13.08 -8.66
CA ARG A 45 0.20 12.43 -7.36
C ARG A 45 0.56 10.97 -7.53
N THR A 46 1.37 10.49 -6.59
CA THR A 46 1.61 9.06 -6.39
C THR A 46 0.69 8.59 -5.27
N PHE A 47 -0.25 7.71 -5.61
CA PHE A 47 -1.09 7.00 -4.66
C PHE A 47 -0.42 5.71 -4.27
N ILE A 48 -0.65 5.32 -3.02
CA ILE A 48 0.05 4.21 -2.44
C ILE A 48 -0.98 3.29 -1.76
N ALA A 49 -0.87 1.98 -2.01
CA ALA A 49 -1.77 0.97 -1.47
C ALA A 49 -1.00 -0.16 -0.77
N HIS A 50 -1.42 -0.50 0.44
CA HIS A 50 -0.86 -1.62 1.20
C HIS A 50 -1.18 -2.95 0.51
N ASN A 51 -0.15 -3.64 0.01
CA ASN A 51 -0.29 -4.89 -0.75
C ASN A 51 -1.23 -4.82 -1.99
N GLY A 52 -1.51 -3.64 -2.53
CA GLY A 52 -2.53 -3.45 -3.56
C GLY A 52 -2.34 -4.27 -4.85
N GLY A 53 -1.12 -4.65 -5.20
CA GLY A 53 -0.85 -5.42 -6.44
C GLY A 53 -1.30 -6.87 -6.48
N ARG A 54 -1.86 -7.40 -5.38
CA ARG A 54 -2.56 -8.69 -5.36
C ARG A 54 -4.08 -8.55 -5.24
N TYR A 55 -4.58 -7.35 -4.94
CA TYR A 55 -5.98 -7.10 -4.61
C TYR A 55 -6.45 -5.79 -5.27
N ASP A 56 -6.36 -4.67 -4.54
CA ASP A 56 -7.01 -3.39 -4.87
C ASP A 56 -6.70 -2.86 -6.28
N LEU A 57 -5.46 -3.04 -6.74
CA LEU A 57 -5.04 -2.53 -8.04
C LEU A 57 -5.84 -3.16 -9.18
N TYR A 58 -6.27 -4.42 -9.10
CA TYR A 58 -7.08 -5.01 -10.18
C TYR A 58 -8.43 -4.33 -10.34
N PHE A 59 -9.10 -3.99 -9.24
CA PHE A 59 -10.38 -3.29 -9.26
C PHE A 59 -10.23 -1.87 -9.82
N ILE A 60 -9.19 -1.16 -9.38
CA ILE A 60 -8.90 0.20 -9.85
C ILE A 60 -8.56 0.19 -11.35
N LEU A 61 -7.69 -0.73 -11.80
CA LEU A 61 -7.28 -0.84 -13.20
C LEU A 61 -8.43 -1.26 -14.12
N SER A 62 -9.28 -2.18 -13.65
CA SER A 62 -10.51 -2.54 -14.37
C SER A 62 -11.41 -1.32 -14.57
N SER A 63 -11.63 -0.53 -13.52
CA SER A 63 -12.43 0.70 -13.60
C SER A 63 -11.83 1.74 -14.55
N ILE A 64 -10.51 1.96 -14.50
CA ILE A 64 -9.79 2.87 -15.43
C ILE A 64 -9.99 2.41 -16.88
N TYR A 65 -9.82 1.11 -17.14
CA TYR A 65 -9.92 0.52 -18.47
C TYR A 65 -11.34 0.65 -19.04
N HIS A 66 -12.36 0.24 -18.28
CA HIS A 66 -13.75 0.29 -18.75
C HIS A 66 -14.29 1.70 -18.94
N LYS A 67 -13.79 2.68 -18.16
CA LYS A 67 -14.21 4.09 -18.26
C LYS A 67 -13.34 4.95 -19.17
N CYS A 68 -12.32 4.37 -19.82
CA CYS A 68 -11.40 5.07 -20.70
C CYS A 68 -10.79 6.34 -20.07
N LEU A 69 -10.44 6.29 -18.76
CA LEU A 69 -9.99 7.47 -18.00
C LEU A 69 -8.61 7.99 -18.44
N GLY A 70 -7.85 7.20 -19.20
CA GLY A 70 -6.53 7.59 -19.71
C GLY A 70 -5.80 6.42 -20.36
N ARG A 71 -4.56 6.66 -20.78
CA ARG A 71 -3.66 5.61 -21.27
C ARG A 71 -2.95 4.98 -20.08
N LEU A 72 -3.16 3.68 -19.91
CA LEU A 72 -2.61 2.91 -18.80
C LEU A 72 -1.24 2.33 -19.14
N SER A 73 -0.28 2.47 -18.22
CA SER A 73 1.03 1.82 -18.24
C SER A 73 1.21 1.01 -16.95
N ILE A 74 1.59 -0.26 -17.06
CA ILE A 74 1.67 -1.19 -15.93
C ILE A 74 3.08 -1.76 -15.85
N ILE A 75 3.64 -1.76 -14.64
CA ILE A 75 4.88 -2.47 -14.29
C ILE A 75 4.47 -3.61 -13.36
N ALA A 76 4.73 -4.85 -13.78
CA ALA A 76 4.38 -6.06 -13.04
C ALA A 76 5.54 -7.06 -12.99
N GLN A 77 5.51 -7.94 -11.98
CA GLN A 77 6.39 -9.08 -11.87
C GLN A 77 5.53 -10.35 -11.81
N GLY A 78 5.47 -11.07 -12.93
CA GLY A 78 4.50 -12.15 -13.12
C GLY A 78 3.07 -11.61 -13.00
N ARG A 79 2.26 -12.21 -12.12
CA ARG A 79 0.89 -11.72 -11.87
C ARG A 79 0.84 -10.49 -10.96
N ASN A 80 1.87 -10.22 -10.17
CA ASN A 80 1.84 -9.17 -9.15
C ASN A 80 2.15 -7.78 -9.75
N ILE A 81 1.23 -6.84 -9.58
CA ILE A 81 1.37 -5.47 -10.08
C ILE A 81 2.24 -4.66 -9.12
N LEU A 82 3.31 -4.04 -9.61
CA LEU A 82 4.22 -3.21 -8.80
C LEU A 82 3.81 -1.73 -8.86
N SER A 83 3.46 -1.25 -10.05
CA SER A 83 3.01 0.11 -10.27
C SER A 83 2.10 0.16 -11.48
N ALA A 84 1.15 1.08 -11.45
CA ALA A 84 0.38 1.50 -12.60
C ALA A 84 0.48 3.02 -12.75
N SER A 85 0.53 3.53 -13.97
CA SER A 85 0.49 4.95 -14.29
C SER A 85 -0.59 5.20 -15.31
N VAL A 86 -1.29 6.33 -15.17
CA VAL A 86 -2.34 6.74 -16.09
C VAL A 86 -1.97 8.10 -16.68
N ASP A 87 -1.81 8.14 -17.99
CA ASP A 87 -1.73 9.37 -18.77
C ASP A 87 -3.15 9.85 -19.08
N ILE A 88 -3.54 10.96 -18.45
CA ILE A 88 -4.87 11.54 -18.61
C ILE A 88 -4.88 12.36 -19.91
N LYS A 89 -5.81 12.07 -20.83
CA LYS A 89 -5.90 12.78 -22.12
C LYS A 89 -6.14 14.28 -21.91
N ASN A 90 -5.54 15.11 -22.76
CA ASN A 90 -5.63 16.59 -22.77
C ASN A 90 -4.91 17.35 -21.65
N SER A 91 -3.94 16.72 -20.98
CA SER A 91 -2.96 17.45 -20.19
C SER A 91 -1.55 17.10 -20.64
N SER A 92 -0.74 18.12 -20.90
CA SER A 92 0.68 17.97 -21.24
C SER A 92 1.56 17.59 -20.04
N LYS A 93 1.00 17.50 -18.84
CA LYS A 93 1.77 17.36 -17.59
C LYS A 93 1.16 16.47 -16.51
N ASN A 94 0.03 15.77 -16.71
CA ASN A 94 -0.67 15.10 -15.61
C ASN A 94 -0.55 13.58 -15.65
N GLN A 95 0.53 13.03 -15.09
CA GLN A 95 0.70 11.59 -14.90
C GLN A 95 0.42 11.24 -13.44
N SER A 96 -0.73 10.61 -13.17
CA SER A 96 -1.00 10.05 -11.84
C SER A 96 -0.57 8.59 -11.80
N ALA A 97 0.18 8.22 -10.76
CA ALA A 97 0.67 6.86 -10.57
C ALA A 97 0.06 6.23 -9.32
N ILE A 98 -0.32 4.96 -9.40
CA ILE A 98 -0.70 4.15 -8.25
C ILE A 98 0.36 3.09 -8.06
N ARG A 99 1.03 3.12 -6.92
CA ARG A 99 2.12 2.21 -6.58
C ARG A 99 1.69 1.25 -5.49
N LYS A 100 2.14 0.01 -5.65
CA LYS A 100 2.05 -0.98 -4.58
C LYS A 100 3.14 -0.69 -3.56
N GLU A 101 2.80 -0.74 -2.28
CA GLU A 101 3.83 -0.83 -1.22
C GLU A 101 4.40 -2.23 -1.06
N GLN A 102 5.67 -2.26 -0.63
CA GLN A 102 6.28 -3.49 -0.15
C GLN A 102 5.85 -3.73 1.30
N PRO A 103 5.06 -4.79 1.59
CA PRO A 103 4.48 -5.00 2.92
C PRO A 103 5.56 -5.01 4.01
N LYS A 104 6.70 -5.66 3.76
CA LYS A 104 7.76 -5.82 4.77
C LYS A 104 8.52 -4.55 5.13
N ALA A 105 8.61 -3.58 4.22
CA ALA A 105 9.40 -2.37 4.46
C ALA A 105 8.59 -1.30 5.19
N LEU A 106 7.26 -1.40 5.13
CA LEU A 106 6.30 -0.42 5.65
C LEU A 106 5.45 -1.01 6.80
N GLU A 107 5.92 -2.11 7.39
CA GLU A 107 5.37 -2.72 8.60
C GLU A 107 5.67 -1.82 9.83
N PRO A 108 4.67 -1.51 10.68
CA PRO A 108 4.86 -0.65 11.87
C PRO A 108 5.97 -1.12 12.81
N LYS A 109 6.06 -2.43 13.01
CA LYS A 109 7.12 -3.08 13.79
C LYS A 109 8.52 -2.74 13.29
N ALA A 110 8.72 -2.56 11.99
CA ALA A 110 10.01 -2.21 11.41
C ALA A 110 10.47 -0.79 11.80
N PHE A 111 9.53 0.09 12.17
CA PHE A 111 9.80 1.46 12.60
C PHE A 111 9.65 1.67 14.10
N GLY A 112 9.35 0.61 14.86
CA GLY A 112 9.24 0.68 16.32
C GLY A 112 8.03 1.48 16.80
N PHE A 113 6.96 1.59 16.01
CA PHE A 113 5.67 2.05 16.49
C PHE A 113 4.66 0.89 16.44
N ASP A 114 3.82 0.80 17.45
CA ASP A 114 2.74 -0.17 17.44
C ASP A 114 1.74 0.19 16.34
N GLU A 115 1.13 -0.82 15.74
CA GLU A 115 -0.11 -0.59 15.00
C GLU A 115 -1.03 0.17 15.97
N ASP A 116 -1.51 1.37 15.60
CA ASP A 116 -2.51 2.10 16.37
C ASP A 116 -3.83 1.31 16.24
N VAL A 117 -3.88 0.12 16.85
CA VAL A 117 -4.97 -0.85 16.66
C VAL A 117 -6.14 -0.38 17.50
N LYS A 118 -6.99 0.42 16.87
CA LYS A 118 -8.38 0.56 17.28
C LYS A 118 -9.11 -0.73 16.89
N GLY A 119 -8.88 -1.78 17.67
CA GLY A 119 -9.62 -3.04 17.63
C GLY A 119 -9.45 -3.93 16.39
N PHE A 120 -10.22 -5.02 16.38
CA PHE A 120 -10.33 -5.95 15.27
C PHE A 120 -11.63 -5.71 14.49
N PHE A 121 -11.62 -5.94 13.18
CA PHE A 121 -12.82 -5.84 12.34
C PHE A 121 -13.34 -7.24 11.90
N PRO A 122 -14.66 -7.50 11.97
CA PRO A 122 -15.26 -8.77 11.57
C PRO A 122 -15.42 -8.87 10.05
N TYR A 123 -14.39 -9.33 9.33
CA TYR A 123 -14.38 -9.37 7.86
C TYR A 123 -15.57 -10.10 7.23
N PHE A 124 -15.99 -11.24 7.78
CA PHE A 124 -17.11 -12.00 7.23
C PHE A 124 -18.47 -11.38 7.55
N PHE A 125 -18.49 -10.35 8.40
CA PHE A 125 -19.69 -9.57 8.70
C PHE A 125 -19.89 -8.41 7.72
N ASN A 126 -18.94 -8.17 6.80
CA ASN A 126 -19.04 -7.20 5.72
C ASN A 126 -20.02 -7.67 4.61
N LEU A 127 -21.30 -7.66 4.96
CA LEU A 127 -22.41 -8.07 4.13
C LEU A 127 -23.34 -6.87 3.91
N LYS A 128 -23.93 -6.75 2.72
CA LYS A 128 -24.82 -5.62 2.38
C LYS A 128 -26.00 -5.52 3.33
N GLU A 129 -26.46 -6.66 3.84
CA GLU A 129 -27.54 -6.80 4.80
C GLU A 129 -27.20 -6.15 6.15
N ASN A 130 -25.92 -5.97 6.47
CA ASN A 130 -25.45 -5.37 7.72
C ASN A 130 -25.16 -3.87 7.59
N TYR A 131 -25.18 -3.31 6.37
CA TYR A 131 -24.88 -1.90 6.14
C TYR A 131 -25.98 -1.02 6.72
N GLY A 132 -25.59 0.08 7.39
CA GLY A 132 -26.49 1.02 8.05
C GLY A 132 -27.11 0.48 9.35
N LYS A 133 -26.66 -0.67 9.86
CA LYS A 133 -27.19 -1.28 11.06
C LYS A 133 -26.29 -1.08 12.27
N VAL A 134 -26.95 -0.94 13.40
CA VAL A 134 -26.36 -0.94 14.74
C VAL A 134 -26.84 -2.22 15.42
N PHE A 135 -25.92 -2.93 16.06
CA PHE A 135 -26.18 -4.19 16.75
C PHE A 135 -25.90 -4.01 18.24
N ASP A 136 -26.68 -4.69 19.08
CA ASP A 136 -26.56 -4.57 20.55
C ASP A 136 -25.24 -5.16 21.09
N SER A 137 -24.55 -5.96 20.29
CA SER A 137 -23.31 -6.64 20.66
C SER A 137 -22.37 -6.80 19.47
N HIS A 138 -21.08 -6.97 19.77
CA HIS A 138 -20.08 -7.31 18.78
C HIS A 138 -20.39 -8.67 18.10
N PRO A 139 -20.09 -8.82 16.79
CA PRO A 139 -20.28 -10.09 16.11
C PRO A 139 -19.50 -11.23 16.79
N PRO A 140 -19.99 -12.48 16.71
CA PRO A 140 -19.24 -13.64 17.20
C PRO A 140 -17.86 -13.80 16.54
N ILE A 141 -16.92 -14.41 17.25
CA ILE A 141 -15.51 -14.56 16.83
C ILE A 141 -15.33 -15.18 15.43
N HIS A 142 -16.21 -16.07 15.00
CA HIS A 142 -16.09 -16.70 13.68
C HIS A 142 -16.15 -15.68 12.53
N PHE A 143 -16.79 -14.51 12.72
CA PHE A 143 -16.81 -13.44 11.73
C PHE A 143 -15.48 -12.70 11.55
N TYR A 144 -14.51 -12.89 12.47
CA TYR A 144 -13.19 -12.24 12.45
C TYR A 144 -12.10 -13.07 11.77
N ALA A 145 -12.45 -14.21 11.17
CA ALA A 145 -11.53 -15.14 10.54
C ALA A 145 -10.36 -15.59 11.47
N PRO A 146 -10.65 -16.14 12.67
CA PRO A 146 -9.64 -16.44 13.68
C PRO A 146 -8.54 -17.40 13.20
N ASP A 147 -8.88 -18.30 12.27
CA ASP A 147 -7.95 -19.29 11.72
C ASP A 147 -6.95 -18.68 10.73
N SER A 148 -7.17 -17.44 10.29
CA SER A 148 -6.20 -16.69 9.46
C SER A 148 -5.05 -16.08 10.28
N TYR A 149 -5.21 -15.99 11.60
CA TYR A 149 -4.23 -15.39 12.49
C TYR A 149 -3.22 -16.40 13.03
N LYS A 150 -2.01 -15.91 13.32
CA LYS A 150 -1.06 -16.63 14.17
C LYS A 150 -1.62 -16.70 15.60
N VAL A 151 -1.20 -17.73 16.36
CA VAL A 151 -1.64 -18.00 17.74
C VAL A 151 -1.65 -16.73 18.61
N GLU A 152 -0.55 -15.97 18.61
CA GLU A 152 -0.44 -14.72 19.41
C GLU A 152 -1.49 -13.67 19.04
N LYS A 153 -1.78 -13.47 17.75
CA LYS A 153 -2.77 -12.49 17.29
C LYS A 153 -4.20 -12.98 17.52
N ARG A 154 -4.41 -14.30 17.50
CA ARG A 154 -5.69 -14.93 17.85
C ARG A 154 -6.02 -14.77 19.34
N MET A 155 -5.04 -14.96 20.24
CA MET A 155 -5.27 -14.72 21.67
C MET A 155 -5.68 -13.27 21.94
N LYS A 156 -5.01 -12.30 21.30
CA LYS A 156 -5.38 -10.89 21.40
C LYS A 156 -6.79 -10.59 20.86
N LEU A 157 -7.23 -11.30 19.83
CA LEU A 157 -8.59 -11.19 19.31
C LEU A 157 -9.61 -11.72 20.33
N GLU A 158 -9.31 -12.86 20.95
CA GLU A 158 -10.17 -13.48 21.97
C GLU A 158 -10.30 -12.57 23.20
N GLU A 159 -9.18 -12.02 23.69
CA GLU A 159 -9.18 -11.02 24.77
C GLU A 159 -9.98 -9.77 24.40
N TYR A 160 -9.73 -9.20 23.22
CA TYR A 160 -10.45 -8.02 22.74
C TYR A 160 -11.96 -8.27 22.67
N LEU A 161 -12.40 -9.41 22.13
CA LEU A 161 -13.83 -9.71 22.01
C LEU A 161 -14.49 -9.93 23.36
N GLU A 162 -13.79 -10.49 24.34
CA GLU A 162 -14.34 -10.63 25.69
C GLU A 162 -14.55 -9.27 26.36
N GLU A 163 -13.67 -8.29 26.07
CA GLU A 163 -13.79 -6.91 26.56
C GLU A 163 -14.97 -6.16 25.92
N VAL A 164 -15.18 -6.29 24.61
CA VAL A 164 -16.18 -5.50 23.87
C VAL A 164 -17.48 -6.24 23.54
N LYS A 165 -17.67 -7.49 23.99
CA LYS A 165 -18.81 -8.34 23.59
C LYS A 165 -20.18 -7.70 23.84
N ASP A 166 -20.32 -6.98 24.95
CA ASP A 166 -21.58 -6.36 25.39
C ASP A 166 -21.68 -4.90 24.94
N GLU A 167 -20.71 -4.41 24.15
CA GLU A 167 -20.73 -3.07 23.57
C GLU A 167 -21.51 -3.04 22.25
N GLU A 168 -22.18 -1.92 22.01
CA GLU A 168 -22.91 -1.67 20.77
C GLU A 168 -21.96 -1.65 19.57
N PHE A 169 -22.31 -2.41 18.53
CA PHE A 169 -21.57 -2.47 17.28
C PHE A 169 -22.30 -1.70 16.18
N ASP A 170 -21.88 -0.46 15.94
CA ASP A 170 -22.25 0.32 14.75
C ASP A 170 -21.39 -0.12 13.55
N PHE A 171 -22.01 -0.77 12.56
CA PHE A 171 -21.29 -1.29 11.41
C PHE A 171 -20.58 -0.19 10.61
N ASP A 172 -21.29 0.90 10.29
CA ASP A 172 -20.80 1.99 9.44
C ASP A 172 -19.61 2.69 10.10
N LYS A 173 -19.71 2.93 11.41
CA LYS A 173 -18.62 3.54 12.19
C LYS A 173 -17.41 2.62 12.28
N ASN A 174 -17.62 1.33 12.57
CA ASN A 174 -16.52 0.38 12.77
C ASN A 174 -15.74 0.11 11.48
N ILE A 175 -16.42 -0.07 10.34
CA ILE A 175 -15.73 -0.29 9.05
C ILE A 175 -14.93 0.95 8.65
N MET A 176 -15.48 2.15 8.88
CA MET A 176 -14.82 3.40 8.60
C MET A 176 -13.59 3.60 9.48
N ASP A 177 -13.73 3.48 10.80
CA ASP A 177 -12.63 3.63 11.75
C ASP A 177 -11.50 2.62 11.45
N TYR A 178 -11.85 1.38 11.10
CA TYR A 178 -10.89 0.35 10.72
C TYR A 178 -10.10 0.74 9.46
N CYS A 179 -10.79 1.12 8.38
CA CYS A 179 -10.14 1.52 7.13
C CYS A 179 -9.28 2.79 7.29
N VAL A 180 -9.74 3.76 8.11
CA VAL A 180 -8.99 4.98 8.39
C VAL A 180 -7.73 4.66 9.20
N SER A 181 -7.82 3.77 10.19
CA SER A 181 -6.65 3.34 10.94
C SER A 181 -5.60 2.67 10.05
N ASP A 182 -6.01 1.73 9.18
CA ASP A 182 -5.09 1.03 8.27
C ASP A 182 -4.34 2.00 7.35
N VAL A 183 -5.05 2.98 6.77
CA VAL A 183 -4.44 4.04 5.94
C VAL A 183 -3.53 4.97 6.74
N ASN A 184 -3.88 5.30 7.99
CA ASN A 184 -3.05 6.15 8.84
C ASN A 184 -1.74 5.46 9.25
N VAL A 185 -1.83 4.17 9.58
CA VAL A 185 -0.67 3.32 9.87
C VAL A 185 0.27 3.27 8.66
N LEU A 186 -0.30 3.06 7.47
CA LEU A 186 0.45 3.08 6.21
C LEU A 186 1.14 4.42 5.98
N CYS A 187 0.39 5.51 6.10
CA CYS A 187 0.89 6.89 5.92
C CYS A 187 2.06 7.18 6.87
N ARG A 188 1.91 6.82 8.15
CA ARG A 188 2.95 6.97 9.18
C ARG A 188 4.20 6.18 8.82
N ALA A 189 4.05 4.92 8.39
CA ALA A 189 5.18 4.09 7.96
C ALA A 189 5.92 4.70 6.77
N VAL A 190 5.19 5.17 5.75
CA VAL A 190 5.77 5.84 4.57
C VAL A 190 6.54 7.09 4.97
N CYS A 191 5.96 7.94 5.83
CA CYS A 191 6.64 9.14 6.31
C CYS A 191 7.94 8.79 7.03
N LEU A 192 7.92 7.83 7.95
CA LEU A 192 9.11 7.38 8.67
C LEU A 192 10.15 6.77 7.73
N PHE A 193 9.72 6.03 6.71
CA PHE A 193 10.61 5.47 5.70
C PHE A 193 11.33 6.56 4.92
N ILE A 194 10.62 7.60 4.47
CA ILE A 194 11.21 8.74 3.76
C ILE A 194 12.16 9.52 4.67
N ILE A 195 11.75 9.85 5.90
CA ILE A 195 12.56 10.61 6.87
C ILE A 195 13.86 9.85 7.19
N ASN A 196 13.74 8.57 7.54
CA ASN A 196 14.90 7.75 7.89
C ASN A 196 15.83 7.55 6.69
N SER A 197 15.28 7.36 5.49
CA SER A 197 16.06 7.21 4.27
C SER A 197 16.82 8.48 3.93
N LYS A 198 16.17 9.66 3.98
CA LYS A 198 16.85 10.93 3.74
C LYS A 198 17.95 11.21 4.77
N ALA A 199 17.66 11.00 6.04
CA ALA A 199 18.61 11.24 7.12
C ALA A 199 19.84 10.32 7.08
N LYS A 200 19.67 9.06 6.63
CA LYS A 200 20.73 8.04 6.68
C LYS A 200 21.39 7.75 5.33
N LEU A 201 20.72 8.02 4.20
CA LEU A 201 21.10 7.54 2.87
C LEU A 201 21.10 8.68 1.84
N TYR A 202 22.09 9.57 1.98
CA TYR A 202 22.44 10.61 0.99
C TYR A 202 21.32 11.60 0.63
N ASP A 203 20.37 11.86 1.53
CA ASP A 203 19.21 12.76 1.31
C ASP A 203 18.34 12.42 0.10
N ILE A 204 18.32 11.13 -0.31
CA ILE A 204 17.52 10.68 -1.45
C ILE A 204 16.17 10.18 -0.96
N ASN A 205 15.09 10.72 -1.54
CA ASN A 205 13.73 10.23 -1.31
C ASN A 205 13.54 8.85 -1.99
N PRO A 206 13.33 7.76 -1.24
CA PRO A 206 13.17 6.43 -1.83
C PRO A 206 11.98 6.33 -2.78
N MET A 207 10.96 7.17 -2.60
CA MET A 207 9.77 7.18 -3.45
C MET A 207 10.00 7.86 -4.81
N GLU A 208 11.11 8.58 -5.02
CA GLU A 208 11.39 9.24 -6.31
C GLU A 208 12.23 8.36 -7.24
N VAL A 209 13.07 7.49 -6.66
CA VAL A 209 14.08 6.72 -7.40
C VAL A 209 13.71 5.26 -7.64
N GLY A 210 12.75 4.71 -6.89
CA GLY A 210 12.42 3.30 -6.96
C GLY A 210 10.96 2.98 -6.65
N ILE A 211 10.45 1.92 -7.28
CA ILE A 211 9.12 1.36 -6.98
C ILE A 211 9.22 0.37 -5.81
N THR A 212 10.40 -0.22 -5.62
CA THR A 212 10.68 -1.19 -4.55
C THR A 212 11.89 -0.77 -3.74
N THR A 213 11.96 -1.23 -2.48
CA THR A 213 13.15 -1.06 -1.64
C THR A 213 14.41 -1.63 -2.31
N ALA A 214 14.29 -2.74 -3.05
CA ALA A 214 15.41 -3.30 -3.80
C ALA A 214 15.85 -2.37 -4.94
N SER A 215 14.92 -1.74 -5.66
CA SER A 215 15.30 -0.75 -6.69
C SER A 215 15.96 0.48 -6.07
N TYR A 216 15.51 0.91 -4.88
CA TYR A 216 16.12 2.01 -4.15
C TYR A 216 17.55 1.68 -3.71
N VAL A 217 17.75 0.50 -3.10
CA VAL A 217 19.08 0.04 -2.69
C VAL A 217 20.00 -0.14 -3.89
N LYS A 218 19.51 -0.72 -5.00
CA LYS A 218 20.27 -0.83 -6.25
C LYS A 218 20.70 0.55 -6.75
N PHE A 219 19.79 1.52 -6.78
CA PHE A 219 20.10 2.89 -7.18
C PHE A 219 21.21 3.49 -6.31
N LEU A 220 21.09 3.39 -4.98
CA LEU A 220 22.11 3.89 -4.06
C LEU A 220 23.46 3.21 -4.28
N LEU A 221 23.49 1.89 -4.41
CA LEU A 221 24.72 1.13 -4.64
C LEU A 221 25.39 1.59 -5.94
N THR A 222 24.65 1.63 -7.05
CA THR A 222 25.20 2.00 -8.36
C THR A 222 25.65 3.46 -8.42
N GLN A 223 24.94 4.38 -7.76
CA GLN A 223 25.23 5.81 -7.89
C GLN A 223 26.21 6.35 -6.83
N LYS A 224 26.29 5.73 -5.66
CA LYS A 224 27.04 6.26 -4.52
C LYS A 224 28.12 5.33 -3.99
N CYS A 225 27.96 4.02 -4.13
CA CYS A 225 28.87 3.05 -3.53
C CYS A 225 29.85 2.43 -4.53
N ILE A 226 29.40 2.15 -5.76
CA ILE A 226 30.19 1.52 -6.81
C ILE A 226 31.02 2.57 -7.57
N LYS A 227 32.33 2.36 -7.63
CA LYS A 227 33.29 3.18 -8.39
C LYS A 227 33.74 2.45 -9.66
N ASN A 228 34.40 3.19 -10.55
CA ASN A 228 35.05 2.61 -11.73
C ASN A 228 36.08 1.57 -11.28
N GLY A 229 35.93 0.33 -11.74
CA GLY A 229 36.79 -0.81 -11.37
C GLY A 229 36.18 -1.77 -10.35
N ASP A 230 35.10 -1.40 -9.65
CA ASP A 230 34.44 -2.27 -8.65
C ASP A 230 33.58 -3.37 -9.30
N ILE A 231 33.14 -3.17 -10.54
CA ILE A 231 32.40 -4.17 -11.32
C ILE A 231 33.36 -4.78 -12.34
N GLY A 232 33.71 -6.05 -12.14
CA GLY A 232 34.39 -6.85 -13.15
C GLY A 232 33.44 -7.15 -14.31
N ILE A 233 33.82 -6.76 -15.53
CA ILE A 233 33.13 -7.19 -16.74
C ILE A 233 33.66 -8.58 -17.09
N ILE A 234 32.80 -9.60 -17.01
CA ILE A 234 33.13 -10.91 -17.57
C ILE A 234 32.92 -10.80 -19.08
N SER A 235 33.97 -11.09 -19.85
CA SER A 235 33.89 -11.17 -21.31
C SER A 235 32.77 -12.14 -21.72
N GLU A 236 32.03 -11.83 -22.79
CA GLU A 236 31.01 -12.72 -23.35
C GLU A 236 31.57 -14.11 -23.74
N LEU A 237 32.89 -14.20 -23.90
CA LEU A 237 33.63 -15.44 -24.18
C LEU A 237 34.08 -16.20 -22.92
N GLY A 238 33.72 -15.73 -21.71
CA GLY A 238 34.19 -16.26 -20.44
C GLY A 238 35.66 -15.97 -20.15
N PHE A 239 36.19 -16.51 -19.06
CA PHE A 239 37.64 -16.55 -18.82
C PHE A 239 38.22 -17.63 -19.73
N GLY A 240 39.05 -17.24 -20.71
CA GLY A 240 39.67 -18.18 -21.64
C GLY A 240 40.39 -19.32 -20.90
N GLY A 241 39.97 -20.55 -21.20
CA GLY A 241 40.63 -21.84 -20.96
C GLY A 241 41.62 -21.95 -19.81
N VAL A 242 41.16 -22.40 -18.65
CA VAL A 242 41.99 -23.21 -17.78
C VAL A 242 41.61 -24.66 -18.05
N ASN A 243 42.48 -25.41 -18.74
CA ASN A 243 42.35 -26.86 -18.87
C ASN A 243 42.44 -27.47 -17.46
N GLN A 244 41.29 -27.79 -16.84
CA GLN A 244 41.22 -28.59 -15.61
C GLN A 244 41.18 -30.10 -15.91
N SER A 245 41.85 -30.52 -16.99
CA SER A 245 41.87 -31.91 -17.46
C SER A 245 43.30 -32.35 -17.80
N ASP A 246 44.24 -32.23 -16.86
CA ASP A 246 45.59 -32.81 -17.00
C ASP A 246 46.09 -33.48 -15.70
N LEU A 247 45.18 -33.98 -14.86
CA LEU A 247 45.53 -34.94 -13.80
C LEU A 247 44.37 -35.92 -13.55
N ALA A 248 44.15 -36.75 -14.57
CA ALA A 248 43.58 -38.08 -14.43
C ALA A 248 44.51 -39.09 -15.11
N MET A 249 45.72 -39.22 -14.57
CA MET A 249 46.50 -40.47 -14.54
C MET A 249 47.47 -40.42 -13.36
#